data_AF-A0A3A8QWI0-F1
#
_entry.id   AF-A0A3A8QWI0-F1
#
_cell.length_a   1.000
_cell.length_b   1.000
_cell.length_c   1.000
_cell.angle_alpha   90.00
_cell.angle_beta   90.00
_cell.angle_gamma   90.00
#
_symmetry.space_group_name_H-M   'P 1'
#
loop_
_entity.id
_entity.type
_entity.pdbx_description
1 polymer ?
#
loop_
_entity_poly.entity_id
_entity_poly.type
_entity_poly.pdbx_seq_one_letter_code
_entity_poly.pdbx_strand_id
1 'polypeptide(L)'
;MEEDASIAFPAFFSQPAVSLGTEGTVYELDGDTLRALTVAARDLLPPQDPHVSCGSRWESQQYRVVRQGDLIFIRIDEDPKACGRTHPALDSGASYAIHRDGRILRRLVDGQPDVAKPEDAGVPSTPGEPGSASPDALNDGPSPFLPRSWQDAGSPAPAPLP
;
A
#
# COMPACT_ATOMS: atom_id res chain seq x y z
N MET A 1 1.62 18.60 4.49
CA MET A 1 0.28 18.21 4.01
C MET A 1 -0.41 17.59 5.20
N GLU A 2 -1.57 18.09 5.60
CA GLU A 2 -2.32 17.49 6.70
C GLU A 2 -3.28 16.48 6.07
N GLU A 3 -3.06 15.19 6.31
CA GLU A 3 -3.90 14.13 5.78
C GLU A 3 -5.14 13.96 6.67
N ASP A 4 -6.30 13.88 6.04
CA ASP A 4 -7.56 13.62 6.73
C ASP A 4 -7.79 12.10 6.85
N ALA A 5 -7.33 11.54 7.97
CA ALA A 5 -7.50 10.12 8.27
C ALA A 5 -8.97 9.70 8.44
N SER A 6 -9.92 10.62 8.56
CA SER A 6 -11.34 10.26 8.65
C SER A 6 -11.94 9.80 7.31
N ILE A 7 -11.27 10.10 6.18
CA ILE A 7 -11.75 9.75 4.84
C ILE A 7 -11.51 8.27 4.55
N ALA A 8 -12.55 7.44 4.60
CA ALA A 8 -12.44 6.03 4.23
C ALA A 8 -12.39 5.82 2.70
N PHE A 9 -11.51 4.93 2.23
CA PHE A 9 -11.47 4.55 0.81
C PHE A 9 -12.66 3.65 0.45
N PRO A 10 -13.26 3.84 -0.75
CA PRO A 10 -14.26 2.93 -1.25
C PRO A 10 -13.63 1.56 -1.57
N ALA A 11 -14.45 0.52 -1.60
CA ALA A 11 -14.03 -0.78 -2.10
C ALA A 11 -13.89 -0.74 -3.64
N PHE A 12 -12.75 -0.29 -4.15
CA PHE A 12 -12.48 -0.10 -5.60
C PHE A 12 -12.73 -1.34 -6.49
N PHE A 13 -12.78 -2.53 -5.89
CA PHE A 13 -12.96 -3.81 -6.57
C PHE A 13 -14.28 -4.51 -6.22
N SER A 14 -15.15 -3.92 -5.39
CA SER A 14 -16.45 -4.52 -5.10
C SER A 14 -17.41 -4.45 -6.29
N GLN A 15 -17.15 -3.54 -7.24
CA GLN A 15 -17.88 -3.43 -8.49
C GLN A 15 -16.89 -3.44 -9.66
N PRO A 16 -17.26 -4.05 -10.81
CA PRO A 16 -16.44 -3.97 -12.01
C PRO A 16 -16.36 -2.52 -12.48
N ALA A 17 -15.16 -2.06 -12.80
CA ALA A 17 -14.97 -0.77 -13.42
C ALA A 17 -15.53 -0.80 -14.85
N VAL A 18 -16.05 0.34 -15.31
CA VAL A 18 -16.32 0.53 -16.74
C VAL A 18 -14.97 0.62 -17.45
N SER A 19 -14.62 -0.40 -18.22
CA SER A 19 -13.37 -0.43 -18.98
C SER A 19 -13.42 0.58 -20.12
N LEU A 20 -12.56 1.60 -20.06
CA LEU A 20 -12.35 2.52 -21.18
C LEU A 20 -11.60 1.79 -22.31
N GLY A 21 -12.00 2.01 -23.57
CA GLY A 21 -11.38 1.37 -24.73
C GLY A 21 -12.23 0.30 -25.43
N THR A 22 -13.49 0.12 -25.02
CA THR A 22 -14.46 -0.68 -25.81
C THR A 22 -14.70 0.00 -27.16
N GLU A 23 -14.45 -0.74 -28.25
CA GLU A 23 -14.64 -0.25 -29.60
C GLU A 23 -16.08 0.28 -29.81
N GLY A 24 -16.20 1.43 -30.45
CA GLY A 24 -17.50 2.06 -30.73
C GLY A 24 -18.17 2.79 -29.55
N THR A 25 -17.57 2.77 -28.35
CA THR A 25 -18.09 3.53 -27.20
C THR A 25 -17.26 4.79 -26.97
N VAL A 26 -17.93 5.94 -26.89
CA VAL A 26 -17.32 7.22 -26.54
C VAL A 26 -17.51 7.47 -25.05
N TYR A 27 -16.43 7.81 -24.36
CA TYR A 27 -16.43 8.13 -22.94
C TYR A 27 -16.01 9.58 -22.76
N GLU A 28 -16.75 10.32 -21.94
CA GLU A 28 -16.37 11.64 -21.49
C GLU A 28 -15.80 11.55 -20.08
N LEU A 29 -14.63 12.16 -19.86
CA LEU A 29 -14.04 12.34 -18.54
C LEU A 29 -14.05 13.83 -18.23
N ASP A 30 -14.69 14.23 -17.13
CA ASP A 30 -14.74 15.64 -16.75
C ASP A 30 -13.34 16.16 -16.33
N GLY A 31 -13.17 17.47 -16.40
CA GLY A 31 -11.88 18.11 -16.14
C GLY A 31 -11.38 17.98 -14.70
N ASP A 32 -12.28 17.86 -13.72
CA ASP A 32 -11.89 17.67 -12.31
C ASP A 32 -11.35 16.25 -12.12
N THR A 33 -12.01 15.26 -12.71
CA THR A 33 -11.55 13.86 -12.71
C THR A 33 -10.19 13.71 -13.41
N LEU A 34 -10.02 14.32 -14.59
CA LEU A 34 -8.74 14.29 -15.31
C LEU A 34 -7.61 14.97 -14.52
N ARG A 35 -7.90 16.11 -13.88
CA ARG A 35 -6.95 16.80 -13.00
C ARG A 35 -6.55 15.93 -11.81
N ALA A 36 -7.52 15.34 -11.11
CA ALA A 36 -7.26 14.49 -9.96
C ALA A 36 -6.40 13.27 -10.34
N LEU A 37 -6.71 12.61 -11.47
CA LEU A 37 -5.91 11.50 -11.98
C LEU A 37 -4.45 11.91 -12.26
N THR A 38 -4.27 13.07 -12.89
CA THR A 38 -2.94 13.62 -13.18
C THR A 38 -2.16 13.94 -11.91
N VAL A 39 -2.82 14.48 -10.88
CA VAL A 39 -2.21 14.76 -9.57
C VAL A 39 -1.76 13.45 -8.90
N ALA A 40 -2.63 12.44 -8.84
CA ALA A 40 -2.30 11.14 -8.24
C ALA A 40 -1.11 10.46 -8.97
N ALA A 41 -1.13 10.45 -10.31
CA ALA A 41 -0.07 9.84 -11.10
C ALA A 41 1.28 10.53 -10.89
N ARG A 42 1.31 11.86 -10.82
CA ARG A 42 2.54 12.64 -10.57
C ARG A 42 3.06 12.51 -9.14
N ASP A 43 2.18 12.28 -8.17
CA ASP A 43 2.57 12.05 -6.78
C ASP A 43 3.22 10.67 -6.61
N LEU A 44 2.65 9.63 -7.24
CA LEU A 44 3.11 8.26 -7.08
C LEU A 44 4.30 7.90 -7.99
N LEU A 45 4.26 8.32 -9.25
CA LEU A 45 5.14 7.81 -10.29
C LEU A 45 6.22 8.84 -10.63
N PRO A 46 7.44 8.38 -10.96
CA PRO A 46 8.49 9.27 -11.43
C PRO A 46 8.06 10.00 -12.72
N PRO A 47 8.72 11.12 -13.05
CA PRO A 47 8.62 11.73 -14.38
C PRO A 47 8.93 10.70 -15.46
N GLN A 48 8.30 10.85 -16.64
CA GLN A 48 8.49 9.93 -17.75
C GLN A 48 9.90 10.04 -18.33
N ASP A 49 10.80 9.22 -17.80
CA ASP A 49 12.17 9.05 -18.26
C ASP A 49 12.34 7.63 -18.84
N PRO A 50 13.03 7.44 -19.98
CA PRO A 50 13.25 6.12 -20.58
C PRO A 50 13.93 5.09 -19.64
N HIS A 51 14.69 5.56 -18.66
CA HIS A 51 15.47 4.77 -17.72
C HIS A 51 14.69 4.31 -16.49
N VAL A 52 13.43 4.72 -16.30
CA VAL A 52 12.61 4.19 -15.20
C VAL A 52 12.28 2.71 -15.44
N SER A 53 12.22 1.94 -14.35
CA SER A 53 11.82 0.55 -14.39
C SER A 53 10.41 0.41 -14.99
N CYS A 54 10.12 -0.71 -15.63
CA CYS A 54 8.84 -0.89 -16.32
C CYS A 54 7.64 -0.62 -15.40
N GLY A 55 7.65 -1.15 -14.18
CA GLY A 55 6.58 -1.00 -13.20
C GLY A 55 6.40 0.43 -12.67
N SER A 56 7.32 1.35 -12.99
CA SER A 56 7.20 2.78 -12.64
C SER A 56 6.79 3.65 -13.82
N ARG A 57 6.60 3.07 -15.00
CA ARG A 57 6.07 3.79 -16.18
C ARG A 57 4.58 3.97 -16.05
N TRP A 58 4.07 5.11 -16.53
CA TRP A 58 2.65 5.43 -16.41
C TRP A 58 1.78 4.51 -17.27
N GLU A 59 2.32 4.06 -18.41
CA GLU A 59 1.68 3.13 -19.34
C GLU A 59 1.58 1.72 -18.78
N SER A 60 2.39 1.40 -17.76
CA SER A 60 2.38 0.11 -17.07
C SER A 60 1.47 0.12 -15.84
N GLN A 61 0.65 1.15 -15.63
CA GLN A 61 -0.29 1.21 -14.52
C GLN A 61 -1.73 0.99 -14.99
N GLN A 62 -2.54 0.47 -14.09
CA GLN A 62 -4.00 0.50 -14.16
C GLN A 62 -4.52 1.58 -13.21
N TYR A 63 -5.46 2.36 -13.71
CA TYR A 63 -6.09 3.44 -12.96
C TYR A 63 -7.57 3.14 -12.76
N ARG A 64 -8.03 3.19 -11.52
CA ARG A 64 -9.45 3.11 -11.18
C ARG A 64 -9.88 4.39 -10.49
N VAL A 65 -11.01 4.94 -10.94
CA VAL A 65 -11.53 6.21 -10.44
C VAL A 65 -12.96 6.02 -9.97
N VAL A 66 -13.25 6.48 -8.75
CA VAL A 66 -14.60 6.54 -8.18
C VAL A 66 -14.85 7.97 -7.72
N ARG A 67 -15.93 8.59 -8.18
CA ARG A 67 -16.33 9.94 -7.77
C ARG A 67 -17.50 9.88 -6.81
N GLN A 68 -17.39 10.57 -5.67
CA GLN A 68 -18.46 10.70 -4.66
C GLN A 68 -18.56 12.17 -4.22
N GLY A 69 -19.54 12.89 -4.78
CA GLY A 69 -19.68 14.33 -4.53
C GLY A 69 -18.42 15.09 -4.99
N ASP A 70 -17.80 15.81 -4.06
CA ASP A 70 -16.60 16.62 -4.30
C ASP A 70 -15.27 15.85 -4.13
N LEU A 71 -15.34 14.57 -3.79
CA LEU A 71 -14.16 13.69 -3.66
C LEU A 71 -14.02 12.79 -4.88
N ILE A 72 -12.80 12.71 -5.39
CA ILE A 72 -12.37 11.76 -6.42
C ILE A 72 -11.40 10.79 -5.76
N PHE A 73 -11.81 9.54 -5.69
CA PHE A 73 -11.00 8.43 -5.20
C PHE A 73 -10.30 7.76 -6.36
N ILE A 74 -8.99 7.59 -6.25
CA ILE A 74 -8.17 6.97 -7.30
C ILE A 74 -7.37 5.82 -6.69
N ARG A 75 -7.42 4.67 -7.33
CA ARG A 75 -6.53 3.54 -7.07
C ARG A 75 -5.61 3.39 -8.28
N ILE A 76 -4.31 3.35 -8.02
CA ILE A 76 -3.28 3.07 -9.00
C ILE A 76 -2.65 1.74 -8.62
N ASP A 77 -2.59 0.82 -9.58
CA ASP A 77 -1.96 -0.49 -9.45
C ASP A 77 -1.04 -0.73 -10.64
N GLU A 78 0.09 -1.38 -10.43
CA GLU A 78 0.90 -1.89 -11.52
C GLU A 78 0.12 -2.93 -12.35
N ASP A 79 0.18 -2.83 -13.68
CA ASP A 79 -0.20 -3.92 -14.57
C ASP A 79 0.99 -4.86 -14.80
N PRO A 80 1.02 -6.04 -14.17
CA PRO A 80 2.13 -6.96 -14.36
C PRO A 80 2.27 -7.41 -15.82
N LYS A 81 1.16 -7.48 -16.58
CA LYS A 81 1.18 -7.92 -17.98
C LYS A 81 1.87 -6.91 -18.89
N ALA A 82 1.74 -5.61 -18.60
CA ALA A 82 2.44 -4.56 -19.33
C ALA A 82 3.97 -4.70 -19.23
N CYS A 83 4.45 -5.34 -18.16
CA CYS A 83 5.86 -5.62 -17.90
C CYS A 83 6.28 -7.08 -18.13
N GLY A 84 5.42 -7.90 -18.77
CA GLY A 84 5.74 -9.31 -19.04
C GLY A 84 5.83 -10.19 -17.78
N ARG A 85 5.21 -9.77 -16.67
CA ARG A 85 5.13 -10.50 -15.41
C ARG A 85 3.75 -11.13 -15.23
N THR A 86 3.69 -12.19 -14.42
CA THR A 86 2.43 -12.87 -14.07
C THR A 86 1.80 -12.31 -12.79
N HIS A 87 2.61 -11.76 -11.89
CA HIS A 87 2.19 -11.26 -10.58
C HIS A 87 2.63 -9.81 -10.37
N PRO A 88 1.81 -8.98 -9.70
CA PRO A 88 2.19 -7.62 -9.34
C PRO A 88 3.32 -7.63 -8.30
N ALA A 89 4.03 -6.51 -8.17
CA ALA A 89 4.90 -6.30 -7.02
C ALA A 89 4.07 -6.01 -5.76
N LEU A 90 4.61 -6.34 -4.58
CA LEU A 90 3.84 -6.30 -3.32
C LEU A 90 3.42 -4.88 -2.92
N ASP A 91 4.28 -3.89 -3.17
CA ASP A 91 4.08 -2.49 -2.76
C ASP A 91 3.94 -1.56 -3.97
N SER A 92 3.34 -2.05 -5.07
CA SER A 92 3.28 -1.33 -6.35
C SER A 92 1.95 -0.64 -6.60
N GLY A 93 1.29 -0.17 -5.54
CA GLY A 93 0.00 0.50 -5.65
C GLY A 93 -0.23 1.53 -4.56
N ALA A 94 -1.20 2.41 -4.80
CA ALA A 94 -1.63 3.40 -3.82
C ALA A 94 -3.08 3.84 -4.06
N SER A 95 -3.73 4.22 -2.97
CA SER A 95 -5.06 4.81 -2.95
C SER A 95 -4.97 6.30 -2.60
N TYR A 96 -5.72 7.12 -3.32
CA TYR A 96 -5.77 8.57 -3.18
C TYR A 96 -7.21 9.05 -3.01
N ALA A 97 -7.41 10.00 -2.10
CA ALA A 97 -8.63 10.79 -2.01
C ALA A 97 -8.27 12.24 -2.34
N ILE A 98 -8.81 12.75 -3.44
CA ILE A 98 -8.49 14.07 -3.98
C ILE A 98 -9.77 14.89 -4.01
N HIS A 99 -9.74 16.09 -3.43
CA HIS A 99 -10.84 17.03 -3.56
C HIS A 99 -10.93 17.53 -5.00
N ARG A 100 -12.12 17.92 -5.47
CA ARG A 100 -12.30 18.40 -6.85
C ARG A 100 -11.32 19.50 -7.25
N ASP A 101 -10.85 20.35 -6.33
CA ASP A 101 -9.85 21.39 -6.63
C ASP A 101 -8.42 20.87 -6.90
N GLY A 102 -8.17 19.57 -6.73
CA GLY A 102 -6.88 18.91 -6.96
C GLY A 102 -6.03 18.72 -5.71
N ARG A 103 -6.48 19.12 -4.52
CA ARG A 103 -5.75 18.85 -3.28
C ARG A 103 -5.86 17.37 -2.89
N ILE A 104 -4.72 16.73 -2.62
CA ILE A 104 -4.69 15.41 -1.99
C ILE A 104 -5.10 15.60 -0.53
N LEU A 105 -6.21 14.96 -0.15
CA LEU A 105 -6.70 14.96 1.22
C LEU A 105 -6.23 13.72 1.98
N ARG A 106 -5.98 12.62 1.27
CA ARG A 106 -5.47 11.38 1.86
C ARG A 106 -4.73 10.54 0.83
N ARG A 107 -3.62 9.92 1.23
CA ARG A 107 -2.91 8.88 0.49
C ARG A 107 -2.70 7.65 1.36
N LEU A 108 -2.74 6.47 0.74
CA LEU A 108 -2.33 5.21 1.36
C LEU A 108 -1.59 4.38 0.32
N VAL A 109 -0.28 4.20 0.50
CA VAL A 109 0.55 3.32 -0.35
C VAL A 109 0.43 1.89 0.18
N ASP A 110 0.44 0.91 -0.72
CA ASP A 110 0.47 -0.49 -0.33
C ASP A 110 1.67 -0.78 0.58
N GLY A 111 1.46 -1.65 1.57
CA GLY A 111 2.44 -1.94 2.63
C GLY A 111 2.44 -0.93 3.78
N GLN A 112 1.75 0.22 3.68
CA GLN A 112 1.58 1.15 4.80
C GLN A 112 0.37 0.78 5.68
N PRO A 113 0.44 0.96 7.02
CA PRO A 113 -0.69 0.71 7.90
C PRO A 113 -1.80 1.75 7.69
N ASP A 114 -3.04 1.28 7.53
CA ASP A 114 -4.22 2.14 7.45
C ASP A 114 -4.67 2.54 8.86
N VAL A 115 -4.17 3.66 9.37
CA VAL A 115 -4.49 4.15 10.73
C VAL A 115 -5.99 4.47 10.93
N ALA A 116 -6.77 4.63 9.86
CA ALA A 116 -8.21 4.88 9.94
C ALA A 116 -9.04 3.62 10.18
N LYS A 117 -8.48 2.45 9.86
CA LYS A 117 -9.05 1.17 10.24
C LYS A 117 -8.27 0.65 11.43
N PRO A 118 -8.87 0.55 12.63
CA PRO A 118 -8.23 -0.22 13.68
C PRO A 118 -8.00 -1.63 13.14
N GLU A 119 -6.74 -2.04 13.05
CA GLU A 119 -6.42 -3.44 12.77
C GLU A 119 -7.06 -4.25 13.89
N ASP A 120 -7.98 -5.15 13.54
CA ASP A 120 -8.44 -6.18 14.45
C ASP A 120 -7.27 -7.16 14.60
N ALA A 121 -6.34 -6.82 15.50
CA ALA A 121 -5.21 -7.66 15.87
C ALA A 121 -5.65 -8.97 16.56
N GLY A 122 -6.96 -9.26 16.57
CA GLY A 122 -7.59 -10.19 17.48
C GLY A 122 -7.60 -9.62 18.89
N VAL A 123 -8.68 -9.87 19.62
CA VAL A 123 -8.65 -9.72 21.07
C VAL A 123 -7.61 -10.73 21.60
N PRO A 124 -6.54 -10.31 22.29
CA PRO A 124 -5.66 -11.27 22.94
C PRO A 124 -6.54 -12.11 23.88
N SER A 125 -6.69 -13.39 23.56
CA SER A 125 -7.60 -14.30 24.28
C SER A 125 -7.10 -14.61 25.69
N THR A 126 -5.95 -14.06 26.07
CA THR A 126 -5.32 -14.17 27.36
C THR A 126 -4.89 -12.78 27.83
N PRO A 127 -5.44 -12.27 28.94
CA PRO A 127 -4.82 -11.17 29.66
C PRO A 127 -3.40 -11.59 30.07
N GLY A 128 -2.39 -10.98 29.47
CA GLY A 128 -1.03 -11.07 29.99
C GLY A 128 -0.92 -10.19 31.22
N GLU A 129 -0.86 -10.77 32.41
CA GLU A 129 -0.51 -10.03 33.62
C GLU A 129 0.89 -9.41 33.44
N PRO A 130 1.06 -8.09 33.65
CA PRO A 130 2.37 -7.47 33.59
C PRO A 130 3.30 -8.09 34.64
N GLY A 131 4.40 -8.71 34.20
CA GLY A 131 5.47 -9.16 35.09
C GLY A 131 5.54 -10.66 35.38
N SER A 132 4.65 -11.48 34.81
CA SER A 132 4.77 -12.94 34.94
C SER A 132 5.72 -13.50 33.87
N ALA A 133 7.03 -13.29 34.06
CA ALA A 133 7.99 -14.18 33.44
C ALA A 133 7.80 -15.57 34.05
N SER A 134 7.38 -16.55 33.24
CA SER A 134 7.45 -17.95 33.67
C SER A 134 8.89 -18.25 34.11
N PRO A 135 9.13 -18.77 35.32
CA PRO A 135 10.48 -19.07 35.78
C PRO A 135 11.21 -20.10 34.89
N ASP A 136 10.48 -20.81 34.02
CA ASP A 136 11.04 -21.71 33.01
C ASP A 136 11.64 -21.01 31.78
N ALA A 137 11.46 -19.69 31.60
CA ALA A 137 12.10 -18.94 30.52
C ALA A 137 13.60 -18.68 30.76
N LEU A 138 14.13 -19.06 31.91
CA LEU A 138 15.57 -19.01 32.22
C LEU A 138 16.31 -20.30 31.88
N ASN A 139 15.65 -21.32 31.32
CA ASN A 139 16.38 -22.44 30.76
C ASN A 139 16.73 -22.13 29.31
N ASP A 140 17.99 -21.72 29.13
CA ASP A 140 18.68 -21.28 27.92
C ASP A 140 18.72 -22.40 26.86
N GLY A 141 17.54 -22.72 26.30
CA GLY A 141 17.31 -23.80 25.35
C GLY A 141 16.69 -23.25 24.07
N PRO A 142 17.13 -23.74 22.89
CA PRO A 142 16.63 -23.24 21.62
C PRO A 142 15.11 -23.44 21.53
N SER A 143 14.41 -22.39 21.10
CA SER A 143 12.96 -22.43 20.89
C SER A 143 12.56 -23.69 20.11
N PRO A 144 11.67 -24.54 20.64
CA PRO A 144 11.31 -25.82 20.00
C PRO A 144 10.55 -25.64 18.69
N PHE A 145 10.11 -24.40 18.40
CA PHE A 145 9.31 -24.05 17.23
C PHE A 145 10.10 -23.45 16.08
N LEU A 146 11.41 -23.17 16.27
CA LEU A 146 12.23 -22.56 15.23
C LEU A 146 13.29 -23.55 14.73
N PRO A 147 13.53 -23.64 13.42
CA PRO A 147 14.67 -24.39 12.92
C PRO A 147 15.98 -23.79 13.47
N ARG A 148 16.90 -24.65 13.91
CA ARG A 148 18.17 -24.24 14.52
C ARG A 148 19.02 -23.31 13.63
N SER A 149 18.89 -23.43 12.31
CA SER A 149 19.58 -22.57 11.36
C SER A 149 19.14 -21.10 11.38
N TRP A 150 18.03 -20.79 12.05
CA TRP A 150 17.47 -19.44 12.16
C TRP A 150 17.77 -18.79 13.52
N GLN A 151 18.52 -19.48 14.39
CA GLN A 151 18.82 -19.06 15.77
C GLN A 151 20.20 -18.41 15.92
N ASP A 152 20.94 -18.21 14.83
CA ASP A 152 22.21 -17.47 14.86
C ASP A 152 21.95 -15.97 14.70
N ALA A 153 21.59 -15.31 15.80
CA ALA A 153 21.78 -13.88 15.91
C ALA A 153 23.28 -13.65 16.11
N GLY A 154 23.99 -13.43 15.00
CA GLY A 154 25.46 -13.37 14.93
C GLY A 154 26.10 -12.76 16.18
N SER A 155 27.04 -13.50 16.77
CA SER A 155 27.68 -13.11 18.03
C SER A 155 28.43 -11.77 17.89
N PRO A 156 28.26 -10.81 18.82
CA PRO A 156 29.07 -9.60 18.80
C PRO A 156 30.54 -9.95 19.04
N ALA A 157 31.42 -9.43 18.19
CA ALA A 157 32.86 -9.57 18.36
C ALA A 157 33.30 -8.97 19.72
N PRO A 158 34.22 -9.61 20.45
CA PRO A 158 34.67 -9.10 21.73
C PRO A 158 35.37 -7.74 21.56
N ALA A 159 35.01 -6.78 22.41
CA ALA A 159 35.66 -5.48 22.45
C ALA A 159 37.15 -5.63 22.83
N PRO A 160 38.07 -4.86 22.22
CA PRO A 160 39.48 -4.90 22.60
C PRO A 160 39.67 -4.31 24.00
N LEU A 161 40.48 -5.00 24.82
CA LEU A 161 40.85 -4.56 26.16
C LEU A 161 41.90 -3.43 26.10
N PRO A 162 41.89 -2.49 27.07
CA PRO A 162 42.78 -1.33 27.13
C PRO A 162 44.24 -1.69 27.47
#